data_AF-A0A9E2RIX0-F1
#
_entry.id   AF-A0A9E2RIX0-F1
#
_cell.length_a   1.000
_cell.length_b   1.000
_cell.length_c   1.000
_cell.angle_alpha   90.00
_cell.angle_beta   90.00
_cell.angle_gamma   90.00
#
_symmetry.space_group_name_H-M   'P 1'
#
loop_
_entity.id
_entity.type
_entity.pdbx_description
1 polymer ?
#
loop_
_entity_poly.entity_id
_entity_poly.type
_entity_poly.pdbx_seq_one_letter_code
_entity_poly.pdbx_strand_id
1 'polypeptide(L)' 'MRPHLSLDVRDVPASVAFYQKVFGVAPQKQTTDYAKFDLTEPPLNLALVSSTGAISSVNHLGIEVESADDIAK' A
#
# COMPACT_ATOMS: atom_id res chain seq x y z
N MET A 1 3.77 14.01 6.71
CA MET A 1 4.62 13.02 5.99
C MET A 1 4.29 11.63 6.48
N ARG A 2 3.99 10.69 5.59
CA ARG A 2 3.63 9.29 5.91
C ARG A 2 4.45 8.32 5.05
N PRO A 3 5.03 7.24 5.60
CA PRO A 3 5.71 6.24 4.79
C PRO A 3 4.76 5.63 3.76
N HIS A 4 5.27 5.43 2.54
CA HIS A 4 4.62 4.65 1.50
C HIS A 4 5.41 3.37 1.25
N LEU A 5 4.73 2.24 1.34
CA LEU A 5 5.27 0.92 1.05
C LEU A 5 4.42 0.28 -0.05
N SER A 6 5.03 -0.02 -1.19
CA SER A 6 4.41 -0.77 -2.27
C SER A 6 5.01 -2.17 -2.31
N LEU A 7 4.16 -3.20 -2.27
CA LEU A 7 4.56 -4.60 -2.30
C LEU A 7 4.03 -5.30 -3.55
N ASP A 8 4.90 -6.06 -4.21
CA ASP A 8 4.49 -7.01 -5.24
C ASP A 8 3.82 -8.22 -4.59
N VAL A 9 2.60 -8.54 -5.00
CA VAL A 9 1.83 -9.68 -4.52
C VAL A 9 1.34 -10.56 -5.66
N ARG A 10 1.19 -11.86 -5.40
CA ARG A 10 0.67 -12.81 -6.40
C ARG A 10 -0.83 -12.62 -6.64
N ASP A 11 -1.58 -12.39 -5.57
CA ASP A 11 -3.03 -12.32 -5.56
C ASP A 11 -3.44 -11.15 -4.64
N VAL A 12 -3.99 -10.11 -5.25
CA VAL A 12 -4.39 -8.89 -4.54
C VAL A 12 -5.59 -9.16 -3.61
N PRO A 13 -6.71 -9.77 -4.07
CA PRO A 13 -7.81 -10.14 -3.17
C PRO A 13 -7.38 -10.95 -1.93
N ALA A 14 -6.53 -11.95 -2.10
CA ALA A 14 -6.03 -12.76 -0.98
C ALA A 14 -5.15 -11.93 -0.03
N SER A 15 -4.28 -11.07 -0.58
CA SER A 15 -3.42 -10.19 0.21
C SER A 15 -4.22 -9.13 0.96
N VAL A 16 -5.27 -8.58 0.34
CA VAL A 16 -6.23 -7.67 1.00
C VAL A 16 -6.88 -8.37 2.18
N ALA A 17 -7.39 -9.59 2.01
CA ALA A 17 -8.02 -10.33 3.10
C ALA A 17 -7.05 -10.59 4.27
N PHE A 18 -5.75 -10.79 3.98
CA PHE A 18 -4.72 -10.87 5.00
C PHE A 18 -4.52 -9.54 5.73
N TYR A 19 -4.22 -8.45 5.00
CA TYR A 19 -3.91 -7.16 5.62
C TYR A 19 -5.12 -6.51 6.30
N GLN A 20 -6.34 -6.78 5.84
CA GLN A 20 -7.56 -6.42 6.56
C GLN A 20 -7.61 -7.04 7.96
N LYS A 21 -7.16 -8.29 8.13
CA LYS A 21 -7.09 -8.94 9.46
C LYS A 21 -5.96 -8.35 10.31
N VAL A 22 -4.84 -7.99 9.70
CA VAL A 22 -3.69 -7.39 10.40
C VAL A 22 -4.03 -6.01 10.93
N PHE A 23 -4.66 -5.17 10.12
CA PHE A 23 -4.91 -3.77 10.47
C PHE A 23 -6.32 -3.51 11.02
N GLY A 24 -7.27 -4.42 10.81
CA GLY A 24 -8.67 -4.22 11.18
C GLY A 24 -9.40 -3.16 10.35
N VAL A 25 -8.81 -2.73 9.23
CA VAL A 25 -9.33 -1.65 8.36
C VAL A 25 -9.47 -2.18 6.92
N ALA A 26 -10.53 -1.78 6.23
CA ALA A 26 -10.72 -2.10 4.81
C ALA A 26 -9.80 -1.26 3.90
N PRO A 27 -9.42 -1.77 2.71
CA PRO A 27 -8.64 -0.96 1.78
C PRO A 27 -9.44 0.27 1.34
N GLN A 28 -8.76 1.41 1.19
CA GLN A 28 -9.33 2.64 0.64
C GLN A 28 -9.67 2.49 -0.84
N LYS A 29 -8.93 1.64 -1.56
CA LYS A 29 -9.18 1.30 -2.96
C LYS A 29 -8.81 -0.15 -3.23
N GLN A 30 -9.61 -0.84 -4.04
CA GLN A 30 -9.33 -2.20 -4.50
C GLN A 30 -9.80 -2.40 -5.95
N THR A 31 -8.94 -2.99 -6.77
CA THR A 31 -9.21 -3.54 -8.10
C THR A 31 -8.73 -5.00 -8.14
N THR A 32 -8.80 -5.65 -9.31
CA THR A 32 -8.28 -7.01 -9.51
C THR A 32 -6.78 -7.14 -9.34
N ASP A 33 -6.02 -6.08 -9.64
CA ASP A 33 -4.57 -6.06 -9.75
C ASP A 33 -3.90 -5.04 -8.81
N TYR A 34 -4.69 -4.31 -8.01
CA TYR A 34 -4.18 -3.29 -7.10
C TYR A 34 -5.06 -3.13 -5.86
N ALA A 35 -4.44 -2.86 -4.71
CA ALA A 35 -5.15 -2.37 -3.53
C ALA A 35 -4.33 -1.34 -2.77
N LYS A 36 -5.01 -0.43 -2.07
CA LYS A 36 -4.40 0.59 -1.22
C LYS A 36 -5.06 0.61 0.15
N PHE A 37 -4.26 0.65 1.21
CA PHE A 37 -4.68 0.93 2.57
C PHE A 37 -4.11 2.27 3.01
N ASP A 38 -4.99 3.15 3.49
CA ASP A 38 -4.61 4.40 4.14
C ASP A 38 -4.78 4.23 5.64
N LEU A 39 -3.70 3.83 6.31
CA LEU A 39 -3.69 3.58 7.75
C LEU A 39 -3.39 4.87 8.51
N THR A 40 -4.13 5.09 9.60
CA THR A 40 -3.91 6.19 10.54
C THR A 40 -2.98 5.77 11.67
N GLU A 41 -3.13 4.55 12.19
CA GLU A 41 -2.35 4.00 13.31
C GLU A 41 -1.98 2.52 13.05
N PRO A 42 -0.70 2.19 12.76
CA PRO A 42 0.39 3.13 12.49
C PRO A 42 0.13 3.92 11.20
N PRO A 43 0.66 5.17 11.09
CA PRO A 43 0.52 5.94 9.86
C PRO A 43 1.31 5.26 8.74
N LEU A 44 0.60 4.67 7.78
CA LEU A 44 1.19 3.98 6.63
C LEU A 44 0.25 4.05 5.41
N ASN A 45 0.82 4.39 4.27
CA ASN A 45 0.18 4.22 2.97
C ASN A 45 0.72 2.93 2.33
N LEU A 46 -0.06 1.86 2.43
CA LEU A 46 0.33 0.54 1.92
C LEU A 46 -0.34 0.29 0.56
N ALA A 47 0.45 0.00 -0.46
CA ALA A 47 -0.01 -0.46 -1.75
C ALA A 47 0.35 -1.93 -1.99
N LEU A 48 -0.58 -2.68 -2.57
CA LEU A 48 -0.41 -4.06 -3.01
C LEU A 48 -0.60 -4.08 -4.52
N VAL A 49 0.41 -4.54 -5.25
CA VAL A 49 0.43 -4.54 -6.72
C VAL A 49 0.57 -5.98 -7.22
N SER A 50 -0.31 -6.41 -8.11
CA SER A 50 -0.22 -7.74 -8.70
C SER A 50 1.05 -7.87 -9.55
N SER A 51 1.82 -8.92 -9.30
CA SER A 51 3.05 -9.23 -10.05
C SER A 51 3.10 -10.72 -10.41
N THR A 52 3.53 -11.00 -11.64
CA THR A 52 3.82 -12.36 -12.09
C THR A 52 5.27 -12.78 -11.82
N GLY A 53 6.15 -11.82 -11.55
CA GLY A 53 7.58 -12.00 -11.29
C GLY A 53 7.89 -12.30 -9.83
N ALA A 54 8.84 -11.55 -9.24
CA ALA A 54 9.11 -11.61 -7.82
C ALA A 54 7.86 -11.18 -7.03
N ILE A 55 7.58 -11.91 -5.93
CA ILE A 55 6.41 -11.71 -5.07
C ILE A 55 6.86 -11.58 -3.62
N SER A 56 6.04 -10.92 -2.80
CA SER A 56 6.41 -10.51 -1.43
C SER A 56 7.68 -9.67 -1.40
N SER A 57 7.97 -8.95 -2.49
CA SER A 57 9.08 -8.03 -2.64
C SER A 57 8.60 -6.59 -2.51
N VAL A 58 9.51 -5.71 -2.07
CA VAL A 58 9.29 -4.27 -2.20
C VAL A 58 9.27 -3.93 -3.69
N ASN A 59 8.15 -3.41 -4.17
CA ASN A 59 8.01 -2.87 -5.51
C ASN A 59 8.71 -1.50 -5.56
N HIS A 60 8.32 -0.59 -4.66
CA HIS A 60 9.01 0.67 -4.41
C HIS A 60 8.65 1.25 -3.02
N LEU A 61 9.37 2.30 -2.64
CA LEU A 61 9.16 3.06 -1.41
C LEU A 61 8.86 4.52 -1.75
N GLY A 62 8.18 5.22 -0.84
CA GLY A 62 7.94 6.65 -0.97
C GLY A 62 7.65 7.33 0.36
N ILE A 63 7.51 8.65 0.31
CA ILE A 63 7.05 9.49 1.42
C ILE A 63 5.85 10.28 0.90
N GLU A 64 4.68 10.03 1.47
CA GLU A 64 3.49 10.82 1.21
C GLU A 64 3.59 12.16 1.95
N VAL A 65 3.40 13.25 1.21
CA VAL A 65 3.38 14.63 1.70
C VAL A 65 1.97 15.21 1.60
N GLU A 66 1.70 16.28 2.33
CA GLU A 66 0.36 16.88 2.38
C GLU A 66 0.07 17.72 1.12
N SER A 67 1.08 18.40 0.59
CA SER A 67 0.96 19.23 -0.61
C SER A 67 2.25 19.21 -1.45
N ALA A 68 2.17 19.70 -2.68
CA ALA A 68 3.35 19.84 -3.55
C ALA A 68 4.40 20.82 -2.98
N ASP A 69 3.97 21.82 -2.20
CA ASP A 69 4.86 22.80 -1.58
C ASP A 69 5.83 22.17 -0.57
N ASP A 70 5.48 21.01 0.01
CA ASP A 70 6.38 20.26 0.89
C ASP A 70 7.60 19.68 0.16
N ILE A 71 7.54 19.53 -1.17
CA ILE A 71 8.61 19.00 -2.02
C ILE A 71 9.54 20.13 -2.49
N ALA A 72 9.03 21.35 -2.62
CA ALA A 72 9.75 22.50 -3.18
C ALA A 72 10.71 23.19 -2.19
N LYS A 73 10.94 22.59 -1.02
CA LYS A 73 11.83 23.10 0.04
C LYS A 73 13.30 22.89 -0.29
#